data_AF-A0A535H781-F1
#
_entry.id   AF-A0A535H781-F1
#
_cell.length_a   1.000
_cell.length_b   1.000
_cell.length_c   1.000
_cell.angle_alpha   90.00
_cell.angle_beta   90.00
_cell.angle_gamma   90.00
#
_symmetry.space_group_name_H-M   'P 1'
#
loop_
_entity.id
_entity.type
_entity.pdbx_description
1 polymer ?
#
loop_
_entity_poly.entity_id
_entity_poly.type
_entity_poly.pdbx_seq_one_letter_code
_entity_poly.pdbx_strand_id
1 'polypeptide(L)'
;MSLGRTLLRFLLLGAIGHQVTYTIVEGGTFEGMRQRVSRIHPKLDEFVHCHLCVGTWMGAVLAVIYRPNLLADVDAKPPAAARQLANLAGDAMLIALGTRLWNEGLGLLRREVQIKQKEIETADGDDSAPIEIERAMLPGISIRS
;
A
#
# COMPACT_ATOMS: atom_id res chain seq x y z
N MET A 1 -30.18 2.92 4.77
CA MET A 1 -29.28 3.60 3.80
C MET A 1 -29.12 2.73 2.55
N SER A 2 -28.75 3.29 1.38
CA SER A 2 -28.42 2.46 0.20
C SER A 2 -27.10 1.72 0.45
N LEU A 3 -27.12 0.39 0.32
CA LEU A 3 -25.97 -0.50 0.56
C LEU A 3 -24.74 -0.08 -0.26
N GLY A 4 -24.95 0.39 -1.50
CA GLY A 4 -23.89 0.90 -2.36
C GLY A 4 -23.17 2.13 -1.79
N ARG A 5 -23.89 3.02 -1.07
CA ARG A 5 -23.29 4.20 -0.44
C ARG A 5 -22.42 3.82 0.76
N THR A 6 -22.83 2.83 1.54
CA THR A 6 -22.04 2.32 2.67
C THR A 6 -20.79 1.59 2.19
N LEU A 7 -20.92 0.77 1.14
CA LEU A 7 -19.77 0.11 0.50
C LEU A 7 -18.78 1.10 -0.08
N LEU A 8 -19.25 2.12 -0.81
CA LEU A 8 -18.38 3.15 -1.37
C LEU A 8 -17.64 3.94 -0.27
N ARG A 9 -18.32 4.29 0.81
CA ARG A 9 -17.71 4.94 1.98
C ARG A 9 -16.64 4.07 2.63
N PHE A 10 -16.94 2.77 2.81
CA PHE A 10 -15.97 1.80 3.33
C PHE A 10 -14.73 1.72 2.44
N LEU A 11 -14.90 1.58 1.12
CA LEU A 11 -13.79 1.50 0.18
C LEU A 11 -12.94 2.78 0.16
N LEU A 12 -13.58 3.95 0.13
CA LEU A 12 -12.88 5.24 0.16
C LEU A 12 -12.11 5.46 1.47
N LEU A 13 -12.71 5.14 2.62
CA LEU A 13 -12.03 5.27 3.91
C LEU A 13 -10.86 4.29 4.04
N GLY A 14 -11.01 3.06 3.54
CA GLY A 14 -9.91 2.10 3.46
C GLY A 14 -8.78 2.58 2.54
N ALA A 15 -9.12 3.19 1.39
CA ALA A 15 -8.13 3.73 0.45
C ALA A 15 -7.37 4.94 1.03
N ILE A 16 -8.08 5.84 1.73
CA ILE A 16 -7.47 6.96 2.46
C ILE A 16 -6.55 6.41 3.56
N GLY A 17 -7.02 5.42 4.33
CA GLY A 17 -6.22 4.76 5.36
C GLY A 17 -4.95 4.14 4.80
N HIS A 18 -5.04 3.50 3.63
CA HIS A 18 -3.88 2.97 2.89
C HIS A 18 -2.91 4.09 2.51
N GLN A 19 -3.39 5.14 1.83
CA GLN A 19 -2.53 6.25 1.37
C GLN A 19 -1.81 6.95 2.53
N VAL A 20 -2.50 7.20 3.64
CA VAL A 20 -1.88 7.83 4.81
C VAL A 20 -0.86 6.88 5.45
N THR A 21 -1.20 5.60 5.63
CA THR A 21 -0.28 4.60 6.17
C THR A 21 0.96 4.47 5.31
N TYR A 22 0.78 4.36 4.00
CA TYR A 22 1.87 4.29 3.02
C TYR A 22 2.77 5.52 3.09
N THR A 23 2.18 6.72 3.17
CA THR A 23 2.95 7.96 3.26
C THR A 23 3.74 8.05 4.58
N ILE A 24 3.18 7.57 5.69
CA ILE A 24 3.87 7.58 6.99
C ILE A 24 5.02 6.58 7.04
N VAL A 25 4.81 5.38 6.48
CA VAL A 25 5.76 4.27 6.58
C VAL A 25 6.81 4.28 5.46
N GLU A 26 6.45 4.62 4.22
CA GLU A 26 7.37 4.63 3.07
C GLU A 26 7.76 6.04 2.62
N GLY A 27 6.99 7.07 2.99
CA GLY A 27 7.26 8.44 2.54
C GLY A 27 8.50 9.06 3.20
N GLY A 28 9.47 9.48 2.39
CA GLY A 28 10.67 10.17 2.84
C GLY A 28 10.40 11.48 3.60
N THR A 29 9.20 12.07 3.44
CA THR A 29 8.77 13.26 4.20
C THR A 29 8.69 13.01 5.70
N PHE A 30 8.41 11.77 6.11
CA PHE A 30 8.30 11.38 7.52
C PHE A 30 9.57 10.72 8.06
N GLU A 31 10.64 10.58 7.27
CA GLU A 31 11.93 10.02 7.68
C GLU A 31 12.47 10.71 8.95
N GLY A 32 12.47 12.04 8.96
CA GLY A 32 12.94 12.83 10.10
C GLY A 32 12.06 12.70 11.35
N MET A 33 10.76 12.45 11.18
CA MET A 33 9.85 12.17 12.30
C MET A 33 10.09 10.76 12.82
N ARG A 34 10.24 9.75 11.94
CA ARG A 34 10.56 8.36 12.29
C ARG A 34 11.87 8.31 13.08
N GLN A 35 12.95 8.90 12.59
CA GLN A 35 14.23 8.96 13.30
C GLN A 35 14.19 9.67 14.65
N ARG A 36 13.29 10.65 14.84
CA ARG A 36 13.08 11.30 16.15
C ARG A 36 12.33 10.37 17.10
N VAL A 37 11.30 9.69 16.61
CA VAL A 37 10.49 8.73 17.37
C VAL A 37 11.31 7.49 17.75
N SER A 38 12.13 6.98 16.85
CA SER A 38 13.05 5.85 17.09
C SER A 38 14.10 6.15 18.16
N ARG A 39 14.49 7.41 18.33
CA ARG A 39 15.42 7.83 19.39
C ARG A 39 14.80 7.85 20.78
N ILE A 40 13.47 7.85 20.90
CA ILE A 40 12.77 7.93 22.19
C ILE A 40 12.66 6.55 22.82
N HIS A 41 12.26 5.53 22.05
CA HIS A 41 12.09 4.18 22.59
C HIS A 41 12.10 3.11 21.48
N PRO A 42 12.75 1.95 21.68
CA PRO A 42 12.82 0.89 20.66
C PRO A 42 11.44 0.33 20.24
N LYS A 43 10.45 0.32 21.15
CA LYS A 43 9.08 -0.10 20.80
C LYS A 43 8.35 0.87 19.88
N LEU A 44 8.70 2.16 19.92
CA LEU A 44 8.12 3.14 19.02
C LEU A 44 8.70 3.02 17.61
N ASP A 45 9.97 2.62 17.51
CA ASP A 45 10.63 2.30 16.25
C ASP A 45 9.93 1.13 15.54
N GLU A 46 9.70 0.03 16.25
CA GLU A 46 8.97 -1.13 15.71
C GLU A 46 7.54 -0.76 15.28
N PHE A 47 6.90 0.15 16.03
CA PHE A 47 5.55 0.62 15.73
C PHE A 47 5.47 1.43 14.42
N VAL A 48 6.37 2.40 14.19
CA VAL A 48 6.33 3.24 12.98
C VAL A 48 6.74 2.50 11.70
N HIS A 49 7.47 1.39 11.81
CA HIS A 49 7.82 0.53 10.68
C HIS A 49 6.78 -0.58 10.43
N CYS A 50 5.91 -0.85 11.39
CA CYS A 50 4.84 -1.83 11.27
C CYS A 50 3.63 -1.25 10.52
N HIS A 51 3.49 -1.56 9.22
CA HIS A 51 2.32 -1.18 8.40
C HIS A 51 0.98 -1.58 9.04
N LEU A 52 0.93 -2.74 9.69
CA LEU A 52 -0.27 -3.22 10.37
C LEU A 52 -0.64 -2.30 11.54
N CYS A 53 0.35 -1.93 12.34
CA CYS A 53 0.20 -1.14 13.54
C CYS A 53 -0.25 0.29 13.20
N VAL A 54 0.44 0.93 12.25
CA VAL A 54 0.05 2.25 11.74
C VAL A 54 -1.34 2.18 11.09
N GLY A 55 -1.61 1.17 10.27
CA GLY A 55 -2.91 0.99 9.62
C GLY A 55 -4.08 0.82 10.59
N THR A 56 -3.91 0.06 11.67
CA THR A 56 -4.94 -0.10 12.71
C THR A 56 -5.23 1.23 13.43
N TRP A 57 -4.19 1.98 13.79
CA TRP A 57 -4.37 3.28 14.43
C TRP A 57 -4.98 4.31 13.48
N MET A 58 -4.60 4.31 12.20
CA MET A 58 -5.23 5.15 11.20
C MET A 58 -6.72 4.80 11.03
N GLY A 59 -7.09 3.51 11.09
CA GLY A 59 -8.49 3.08 11.12
C GLY A 59 -9.27 3.67 12.29
N ALA A 60 -8.69 3.66 13.49
CA ALA A 60 -9.30 4.28 14.68
C ALA A 60 -9.44 5.80 14.54
N VAL A 61 -8.40 6.49 14.07
CA VAL A 61 -8.42 7.94 13.84
C VAL A 61 -9.48 8.32 12.82
N LEU A 62 -9.57 7.61 11.70
CA LEU A 62 -10.57 7.85 10.66
C LEU A 62 -12.00 7.59 11.16
N ALA A 63 -12.22 6.55 11.95
CA ALA A 63 -13.53 6.28 12.55
C ALA A 63 -13.97 7.41 13.50
N VAL A 64 -13.05 7.93 14.32
CA VAL A 64 -13.33 9.04 15.25
C VAL A 64 -13.64 10.34 14.52
N ILE A 65 -12.86 10.69 13.50
CA ILE A 65 -12.99 11.94 12.75
C ILE A 65 -14.24 11.91 11.87
N TYR A 66 -14.40 10.87 11.05
CA TYR A 66 -15.43 10.85 10.02
C TYR A 66 -16.77 10.26 10.48
N ARG A 67 -16.79 9.56 11.64
CA ARG A 67 -17.97 8.89 12.21
C ARG A 67 -18.89 8.29 11.14
N PRO A 68 -18.38 7.37 10.31
CA PRO A 68 -19.07 6.96 9.09
C PRO A 68 -20.37 6.19 9.35
N ASN A 69 -20.55 5.67 10.58
CA ASN A 69 -21.73 4.93 11.03
C ASN A 69 -22.02 3.75 10.09
N LEU A 70 -20.99 2.97 9.75
CA LEU A 70 -21.11 1.87 8.78
C LEU A 70 -22.06 0.78 9.29
N LEU A 71 -22.14 0.62 10.62
CA LEU A 71 -22.94 -0.40 11.31
C LEU A 71 -24.29 0.10 11.85
N ALA A 72 -24.59 1.40 11.76
CA ALA A 72 -25.69 2.00 12.52
C ALA A 72 -27.11 1.67 12.00
N ASP A 73 -27.26 0.90 10.94
CA ASP A 73 -28.54 0.73 10.22
C ASP A 73 -29.46 -0.38 10.78
N VAL A 74 -29.17 -0.94 11.96
CA VAL A 74 -29.90 -2.14 12.45
C VAL A 74 -31.15 -1.83 13.30
N ASP A 75 -31.31 -0.62 13.87
CA ASP A 75 -32.53 -0.29 14.63
C ASP A 75 -32.83 1.21 14.70
N ALA A 76 -34.13 1.55 14.64
CA ALA A 76 -34.67 2.90 14.75
C ALA A 76 -34.70 3.49 16.19
N LYS A 77 -34.06 2.84 17.16
CA LYS A 77 -34.08 3.26 18.58
C LYS A 77 -32.90 4.20 18.87
N PRO A 78 -33.08 5.31 19.62
CA PRO A 78 -31.98 6.21 19.95
C PRO A 78 -30.84 5.45 20.65
N PRO A 79 -29.59 5.54 20.14
CA PRO A 79 -28.50 4.70 20.63
C PRO A 79 -28.00 5.20 22.00
N ALA A 80 -27.97 4.28 22.97
CA ALA A 80 -27.29 4.50 24.24
C ALA A 80 -25.78 4.73 24.04
N ALA A 81 -25.10 5.39 24.99
CA ALA A 81 -23.66 5.66 24.93
C ALA A 81 -22.82 4.39 24.65
N ALA A 82 -23.20 3.25 25.22
CA ALA A 82 -22.54 1.97 24.95
C ALA A 82 -22.67 1.52 23.48
N ARG A 83 -23.82 1.77 22.83
CA ARG A 83 -24.04 1.44 21.41
C ARG A 83 -23.27 2.37 20.48
N GLN A 84 -23.10 3.64 20.87
CA GLN A 84 -22.25 4.58 20.14
C GLN A 84 -20.78 4.15 20.19
N LEU A 85 -20.28 3.72 21.34
CA LEU A 85 -18.94 3.16 21.48
C LEU A 85 -18.75 1.88 20.67
N ALA A 86 -19.72 0.97 20.71
CA ALA A 86 -19.68 -0.27 19.93
C ALA A 86 -19.67 0.01 18.41
N ASN A 87 -20.50 0.94 17.93
CA ASN A 87 -20.51 1.35 16.53
C ASN A 87 -19.18 2.00 16.11
N LEU A 88 -18.62 2.85 16.97
CA LEU A 88 -17.32 3.49 16.72
C LEU A 88 -16.19 2.45 16.65
N ALA A 89 -16.16 1.50 17.59
CA ALA A 89 -15.19 0.42 17.60
C ALA A 89 -15.32 -0.48 16.36
N GLY A 90 -16.56 -0.80 15.97
CA GLY A 90 -16.84 -1.57 14.76
C GLY A 90 -16.44 -0.82 13.48
N ASP A 91 -16.72 0.47 13.39
CA ASP A 91 -16.28 1.33 12.29
C ASP A 91 -14.75 1.38 12.21
N ALA A 92 -14.05 1.53 13.34
CA ALA A 92 -12.58 1.51 13.39
C ALA A 92 -12.01 0.17 12.90
N MET A 93 -12.59 -0.94 13.34
CA MET A 93 -12.19 -2.28 12.91
C MET A 93 -12.42 -2.47 11.41
N LEU A 94 -13.57 -2.06 10.88
CA LEU A 94 -13.88 -2.14 9.46
C LEU A 94 -12.89 -1.32 8.62
N ILE A 95 -12.62 -0.07 9.00
CA ILE A 95 -11.66 0.77 8.26
C ILE A 95 -10.25 0.20 8.33
N ALA A 96 -9.82 -0.35 9.47
CA ALA A 96 -8.52 -1.02 9.60
C ALA A 96 -8.42 -2.24 8.67
N LEU A 97 -9.47 -3.06 8.60
CA LEU A 97 -9.54 -4.20 7.68
C LEU A 97 -9.56 -3.75 6.21
N GLY A 98 -10.33 -2.71 5.88
CA GLY A 98 -10.35 -2.13 4.53
C GLY A 98 -8.97 -1.58 4.12
N THR A 99 -8.29 -0.89 5.03
CA THR A 99 -6.92 -0.40 4.84
C THR A 99 -5.95 -1.55 4.56
N ARG A 100 -6.07 -2.64 5.32
CA ARG A 100 -5.26 -3.84 5.13
C ARG A 100 -5.53 -4.51 3.77
N LEU A 101 -6.79 -4.62 3.38
CA LEU A 101 -7.18 -5.16 2.08
C LEU A 101 -6.56 -4.35 0.93
N TRP A 102 -6.54 -3.02 1.04
CA TRP A 102 -5.88 -2.14 0.07
C TRP A 102 -4.36 -2.32 0.07
N ASN A 103 -3.71 -2.39 1.24
CA ASN A 103 -2.27 -2.65 1.36
C ASN A 103 -1.86 -3.97 0.69
N GLU A 104 -2.55 -5.07 1.01
CA GLU A 104 -2.24 -6.39 0.47
C GLU A 104 -2.58 -6.48 -1.02
N GLY A 105 -3.75 -5.98 -1.44
CA GLY A 105 -4.18 -6.01 -2.83
C GLY A 105 -3.28 -5.21 -3.78
N LEU A 106 -2.92 -3.98 -3.41
CA LEU A 106 -1.99 -3.16 -4.20
C LEU A 106 -0.56 -3.68 -4.14
N GLY A 107 -0.16 -4.31 -3.02
CA GLY A 107 1.13 -4.98 -2.90
C GLY A 107 1.29 -6.13 -3.88
N LEU A 108 0.25 -6.96 -4.04
CA LEU A 108 0.22 -8.04 -5.04
C LEU A 108 0.31 -7.50 -6.46
N LEU A 109 -0.50 -6.48 -6.79
CA LEU A 109 -0.48 -5.84 -8.11
C LEU A 109 0.90 -5.24 -8.44
N ARG A 110 1.54 -4.57 -7.47
CA ARG A 110 2.89 -4.02 -7.66
C ARG A 110 3.90 -5.12 -7.97
N ARG A 111 3.82 -6.27 -7.28
CA ARG A 111 4.70 -7.41 -7.53
C ARG A 111 4.52 -7.99 -8.93
N GLU A 112 3.28 -8.15 -9.37
CA GLU A 112 2.99 -8.62 -10.74
C GLU A 112 3.53 -7.65 -11.80
N VAL A 113 3.35 -6.35 -11.61
CA VAL A 113 3.89 -5.32 -12.52
C VAL A 113 5.42 -5.39 -12.57
N GLN A 114 6.10 -5.53 -11.42
CA GLN A 114 7.55 -5.66 -11.39
C GLN A 114 8.06 -6.94 -12.07
N ILE A 115 7.36 -8.06 -11.91
CA ILE A 115 7.71 -9.31 -12.59
C ILE A 115 7.57 -9.14 -14.10
N LYS A 116 6.42 -8.61 -14.56
CA LYS A 116 6.18 -8.36 -15.99
C LYS A 116 7.18 -7.38 -16.59
N GLN A 117 7.53 -6.33 -15.88
CA GLN A 117 8.52 -5.36 -16.33
C GLN A 117 9.91 -6.00 -16.45
N LYS A 118 10.30 -6.82 -15.47
CA LYS A 118 11.57 -7.55 -15.51
C LYS A 118 11.63 -8.56 -16.65
N GLU A 119 10.52 -9.23 -16.95
CA GLU A 119 10.41 -10.14 -18.11
C GLU A 119 10.60 -9.37 -19.42
N ILE A 120 9.98 -8.19 -19.57
CA ILE A 120 10.16 -7.34 -20.76
C ILE A 120 11.61 -6.85 -20.89
N GLU A 121 12.22 -6.35 -19.82
CA GLU A 121 13.62 -5.90 -19.82
C GLU A 121 14.60 -7.04 -20.15
N THR A 122 14.32 -8.26 -19.70
CA THR A 122 15.15 -9.44 -20.01
C THR A 122 14.96 -9.87 -21.46
N ALA A 123 13.74 -9.79 -22.01
CA ALA A 123 13.48 -10.09 -23.42
C ALA A 123 14.13 -9.06 -24.36
N ASP A 124 14.09 -7.76 -24.03
CA ASP A 124 14.73 -6.69 -24.79
C ASP A 124 16.27 -6.75 -24.72
N GLY A 125 16.80 -7.25 -23.59
CA GLY A 125 18.23 -7.51 -23.41
C GLY A 125 18.77 -8.71 -24.19
N ASP A 126 17.94 -9.71 -24.49
CA ASP A 126 18.33 -10.93 -25.25
C ASP A 126 18.33 -10.68 -26.77
N ASP A 127 17.42 -9.83 -27.27
CA ASP A 127 17.44 -9.35 -28.66
C ASP A 127 18.60 -8.36 -28.95
N SER A 128 19.29 -7.89 -27.90
CA SER A 128 20.45 -7.01 -27.97
C SER A 128 21.79 -7.75 -27.86
N ALA A 129 21.81 -9.09 -27.87
CA ALA A 129 23.04 -9.84 -28.05
C ALA A 129 23.70 -9.34 -29.36
N PRO A 130 24.93 -8.79 -29.31
CA PRO A 130 25.58 -8.34 -30.52
C PRO A 130 25.66 -9.56 -31.43
N ILE A 131 25.00 -9.48 -32.59
CA ILE A 131 25.12 -10.49 -33.63
C ILE A 131 26.62 -10.61 -33.87
N GLU A 132 27.23 -11.69 -33.39
CA GLU A 132 28.58 -12.08 -33.78
C GLU A 132 28.46 -12.37 -35.27
N ILE A 133 28.67 -11.33 -36.08
CA ILE A 133 28.87 -11.47 -37.51
C ILE A 133 30.16 -12.27 -37.59
N GLU A 134 29.99 -13.58 -37.72
CA GLU A 134 31.02 -14.55 -38.03
C GLU A 134 31.71 -14.03 -39.27
N ARG A 135 32.84 -13.33 -39.05
CA ARG A 135 33.57 -12.61 -40.08
C ARG A 135 34.18 -13.69 -40.94
N ALA A 136 33.51 -14.04 -42.03
CA ALA A 136 34.01 -14.97 -43.03
C ALA A 136 35.44 -14.55 -43.39
N MET A 137 36.40 -15.37 -42.98
CA MET A 137 37.82 -15.20 -43.20
C MET A 137 38.04 -15.25 -44.72
N LEU A 138 38.16 -14.09 -45.37
CA LEU A 138 38.62 -14.03 -46.75
C LEU A 138 40.15 -14.28 -46.74
N PRO A 139 40.63 -15.34 -47.41
CA PRO A 139 42.05 -15.63 -47.43
C PRO A 139 42.74 -14.65 -48.38
N GLY A 140 43.78 -13.98 -47.87
CA GLY A 140 44.89 -13.52 -48.69
C GLY A 140 44.71 -12.23 -49.47
N ILE A 141 44.76 -11.09 -48.79
CA ILE A 141 45.29 -9.86 -49.42
C ILE A 141 46.30 -9.22 -48.46
N SER A 142 47.59 -9.43 -48.75
CA SER A 142 48.68 -8.71 -48.10
C SER A 142 48.86 -7.35 -48.75
N ILE A 143 48.57 -6.25 -48.04
CA ILE A 143 49.01 -4.92 -48.46
C ILE A 143 50.31 -4.62 -47.72
N ARG A 144 51.41 -4.57 -48.48
CA ARG A 144 52.73 -4.13 -48.03
C ARG A 144 52.84 -2.64 -48.30
N SER A 145 53.16 -1.89 -47.23
CA SER A 145 53.62 -0.49 -47.14
C SER A 145 52.83 0.58 -47.89
#